data_AF-E6S7I7-F1
#
_entry.id   AF-E6S7I7-F1
#
_cell.length_a   1.000
_cell.length_b   1.000
_cell.length_c   1.000
_cell.angle_alpha   90.00
_cell.angle_beta   90.00
_cell.angle_gamma   90.00
#
_symmetry.space_group_name_H-M   'P 1'
#
loop_
_entity.id
_entity.type
_entity.pdbx_description
1 polymer ?
#
loop_
_entity_poly.entity_id
_entity_poly.type
_entity_poly.pdbx_seq_one_letter_code
_entity_poly.pdbx_strand_id
1 'polypeptide(L)'
;MTWHQARSAAAERTQGGPLCAGHLATITTADEQAFLFSTFGEGLHTTWLGGYQTDGATEPAGGWTWITGETWGYTNWLLGEPNNSGGEDALAFLGTNGKWNDAPELYNYGASGGYVVEYEGRQVAMTSSPEATTTASTTTATVSSRWPSSPRPRSTRPRSTPPRSLSMAPASK
;
A
#
# COMPACT_ATOMS: atom_id res chain seq x y z
N MET A 1 -6.50 -19.54 9.33
CA MET A 1 -5.32 -18.74 9.00
C MET A 1 -5.06 -17.69 10.08
N THR A 2 -3.95 -17.86 10.79
CA THR A 2 -3.39 -16.87 11.73
C THR A 2 -2.76 -15.70 10.97
N TRP A 3 -2.41 -14.61 11.67
CA TRP A 3 -1.72 -13.48 11.06
C TRP A 3 -0.36 -13.90 10.48
N HIS A 4 0.42 -14.69 11.22
CA HIS A 4 1.70 -15.24 10.74
C HIS A 4 1.55 -16.10 9.49
N GLN A 5 0.50 -16.93 9.41
CA GLN A 5 0.20 -17.71 8.21
C GLN A 5 -0.16 -16.82 7.02
N ALA A 6 -0.96 -15.78 7.25
CA ALA A 6 -1.34 -14.81 6.23
C ALA A 6 -0.11 -14.03 5.71
N ARG A 7 0.78 -13.60 6.61
CA ARG A 7 2.03 -12.93 6.26
C ARG A 7 2.93 -13.80 5.38
N SER A 8 3.15 -15.05 5.77
CA SER A 8 3.93 -16.00 4.97
C SER A 8 3.28 -16.25 3.61
N ALA A 9 1.97 -16.48 3.58
CA ALA A 9 1.25 -16.72 2.33
C ALA A 9 1.26 -15.51 1.39
N ALA A 10 1.22 -14.29 1.93
CA ALA A 10 1.36 -13.06 1.15
C ALA A 10 2.77 -12.92 0.56
N ALA A 11 3.81 -13.25 1.35
CA ALA A 11 5.21 -13.23 0.91
C ALA A 11 5.53 -14.21 -0.23
N GLU A 12 4.77 -15.31 -0.33
CA GLU A 12 4.88 -16.28 -1.42
C GLU A 12 4.19 -15.82 -2.72
N ARG A 13 3.35 -14.79 -2.67
CA ARG A 13 2.68 -14.29 -3.87
C ARG A 13 3.63 -13.45 -4.72
N THR A 14 3.47 -13.54 -6.03
CA THR A 14 4.13 -12.65 -6.99
C THR A 14 3.12 -12.15 -8.03
N GLN A 15 3.30 -10.93 -8.53
CA GLN A 15 2.48 -10.37 -9.62
C GLN A 15 3.37 -9.79 -10.72
N GLY A 16 3.15 -10.17 -11.98
CA GLY A 16 3.88 -9.56 -13.12
C GLY A 16 5.36 -9.97 -13.25
N GLY A 17 5.76 -11.09 -12.63
CA GLY A 17 7.10 -11.68 -12.65
C GLY A 17 7.75 -11.77 -11.26
N PRO A 18 8.97 -12.32 -11.14
CA PRO A 18 9.66 -12.54 -9.85
C PRO A 18 10.11 -11.25 -9.14
N LEU A 19 9.82 -10.07 -9.68
CA LEU A 19 10.28 -8.77 -9.15
C LEU A 19 9.24 -8.04 -8.30
N CYS A 20 8.00 -8.52 -8.21
CA CYS A 20 6.97 -7.93 -7.34
C CYS A 20 6.47 -9.01 -6.37
N ALA A 21 7.25 -9.28 -5.34
CA ALA A 21 6.82 -10.10 -4.21
C ALA A 21 5.69 -9.39 -3.47
N GLY A 22 4.73 -10.16 -2.99
CA GLY A 22 3.62 -9.65 -2.19
C GLY A 22 4.00 -9.48 -0.72
N HIS A 23 3.24 -8.66 -0.02
CA HIS A 23 3.21 -8.61 1.43
C HIS A 23 1.77 -8.34 1.89
N LEU A 24 1.46 -8.51 3.18
CA LEU A 24 0.18 -8.04 3.69
C LEU A 24 0.06 -6.54 3.45
N ALA A 25 -1.09 -6.10 2.98
CA ALA A 25 -1.30 -4.72 2.59
C ALA A 25 -1.10 -3.76 3.76
N THR A 26 -0.46 -2.63 3.46
CA THR A 26 -0.34 -1.50 4.36
C THR A 26 -1.33 -0.42 3.93
N ILE A 27 -1.75 0.41 4.89
CA ILE A 27 -2.68 1.51 4.60
C ILE A 27 -2.13 2.76 5.29
N THR A 28 -1.42 3.56 4.53
CA THR A 28 -0.70 4.75 5.00
C THR A 28 -1.48 6.05 4.76
N THR A 29 -2.59 5.98 4.02
CA THR A 29 -3.41 7.15 3.67
C THR A 29 -4.91 6.85 3.65
N ALA A 30 -5.72 7.92 3.77
CA ALA A 30 -7.18 7.84 3.60
C ALA A 30 -7.60 7.41 2.19
N ASP A 31 -6.81 7.75 1.17
CA ASP A 31 -7.08 7.36 -0.22
C ASP A 31 -6.88 5.85 -0.42
N GLU A 32 -5.84 5.26 0.18
CA GLU A 32 -5.62 3.80 0.18
C GLU A 32 -6.74 3.06 0.92
N GLN A 33 -7.16 3.58 2.08
CA GLN A 33 -8.30 3.05 2.82
C GLN A 33 -9.59 3.09 1.98
N ALA A 34 -9.85 4.22 1.32
CA ALA A 34 -11.01 4.38 0.45
C ALA A 34 -10.94 3.45 -0.77
N PHE A 35 -9.76 3.28 -1.36
CA PHE A 35 -9.53 2.35 -2.46
C PHE A 35 -9.84 0.90 -2.05
N LEU A 36 -9.30 0.44 -0.91
CA LEU A 36 -9.54 -0.91 -0.41
C LEU A 36 -11.03 -1.16 -0.15
N PHE A 37 -11.69 -0.24 0.56
CA PHE A 37 -13.11 -0.39 0.90
C PHE A 37 -14.04 -0.29 -0.32
N SER A 38 -13.75 0.62 -1.27
CA SER A 38 -14.57 0.76 -2.48
C SER A 38 -14.38 -0.40 -3.47
N THR A 39 -13.20 -1.02 -3.50
CA THR A 39 -12.90 -2.13 -4.41
C THR A 39 -13.46 -3.44 -3.90
N PHE A 40 -13.34 -3.71 -2.60
CA PHE A 40 -13.68 -5.03 -2.04
C PHE A 40 -14.76 -4.97 -0.96
N GLY A 41 -14.82 -3.90 -0.16
CA GLY A 41 -15.87 -3.64 0.83
C GLY A 41 -16.18 -4.82 1.74
N GLU A 42 -17.47 -5.15 1.86
CA GLU A 42 -17.97 -6.30 2.63
C GLU A 42 -17.42 -7.65 2.12
N GLY A 43 -16.96 -7.73 0.87
CA GLY A 43 -16.36 -8.93 0.29
C GLY A 43 -15.03 -9.34 0.93
N LEU A 44 -14.36 -8.46 1.68
CA LEU A 44 -13.14 -8.82 2.43
C LEU A 44 -13.42 -9.58 3.72
N HIS A 45 -14.67 -9.57 4.21
CA HIS A 45 -15.02 -10.01 5.57
C HIS A 45 -14.03 -9.44 6.60
N THR A 46 -13.68 -10.20 7.65
CA THR A 46 -12.58 -9.85 8.54
C THR A 46 -11.28 -10.38 7.97
N THR A 47 -10.33 -9.49 7.70
CA THR A 47 -9.15 -9.80 6.90
C THR A 47 -7.88 -9.24 7.54
N TRP A 48 -6.78 -9.98 7.47
CA TRP A 48 -5.49 -9.53 7.97
C TRP A 48 -4.87 -8.44 7.09
N LEU A 49 -4.32 -7.41 7.74
CA LEU A 49 -3.48 -6.37 7.16
C LEU A 49 -2.05 -6.47 7.70
N GLY A 50 -1.13 -5.70 7.13
CA GLY A 50 0.30 -5.73 7.48
C GLY A 50 0.67 -4.97 8.76
N GLY A 51 -0.30 -4.51 9.54
CA GLY A 51 -0.04 -3.80 10.80
C GLY A 51 0.11 -4.78 11.95
N TYR A 52 1.06 -4.54 12.84
CA TYR A 52 1.27 -5.33 14.06
C TYR A 52 1.93 -4.49 15.17
N GLN A 53 1.78 -4.88 16.43
CA GLN A 53 2.55 -4.33 17.55
C GLN A 53 3.88 -5.07 17.71
N THR A 54 4.94 -4.33 18.03
CA THR A 54 6.23 -4.93 18.36
C THR A 54 6.22 -5.58 19.75
N ASP A 55 6.92 -6.70 19.92
CA ASP A 55 7.08 -7.38 21.22
C ASP A 55 7.41 -6.42 22.37
N GLY A 56 6.58 -6.47 23.44
CA GLY A 56 6.76 -5.62 24.63
C GLY A 56 6.34 -4.17 24.46
N ALA A 57 5.61 -3.83 23.39
CA ALA A 57 4.98 -2.54 23.22
C ALA A 57 4.03 -2.20 24.37
N THR A 58 3.80 -0.90 24.57
CA THR A 58 2.84 -0.43 25.59
C THR A 58 1.43 -0.51 25.03
N GLU A 59 0.60 -1.30 25.70
CA GLU A 59 -0.78 -1.53 25.28
C GLU A 59 -1.71 -0.35 25.60
N PRO A 60 -2.82 -0.18 24.85
CA PRO A 60 -3.22 -0.97 23.68
C PRO A 60 -2.72 -0.41 22.33
N ALA A 61 -2.05 0.75 22.34
CA ALA A 61 -1.83 1.55 21.13
C ALA A 61 -0.35 1.89 20.84
N GLY A 62 0.59 1.45 21.67
CA GLY A 62 2.01 1.65 21.45
C GLY A 62 2.58 0.67 20.43
N GLY A 63 3.73 1.00 19.84
CA GLY A 63 4.52 0.04 19.05
C GLY A 63 3.90 -0.49 17.76
N TRP A 64 2.74 0.01 17.33
CA TRP A 64 2.17 -0.33 16.03
C TRP A 64 3.10 0.08 14.88
N THR A 65 3.35 -0.85 13.97
CA THR A 65 4.19 -0.66 12.80
C THR A 65 3.69 -1.46 11.62
N TRP A 66 4.08 -1.04 10.41
CA TRP A 66 3.84 -1.80 9.19
C TRP A 66 4.97 -2.79 8.94
N ILE A 67 4.64 -3.98 8.43
CA ILE A 67 5.64 -5.00 8.02
C ILE A 67 6.62 -4.50 6.94
N THR A 68 6.28 -3.43 6.22
CA THR A 68 7.13 -2.77 5.21
C THR A 68 8.11 -1.76 5.80
N GLY A 69 7.94 -1.38 7.08
CA GLY A 69 8.68 -0.29 7.70
C GLY A 69 8.18 1.11 7.33
N GLU A 70 7.07 1.22 6.60
CA GLU A 70 6.40 2.50 6.35
C GLU A 70 5.96 3.16 7.67
N THR A 71 5.85 4.48 7.67
CA THR A 71 5.48 5.22 8.88
C THR A 71 4.05 4.88 9.31
N TRP A 72 3.89 4.49 10.56
CA TRP A 72 2.58 4.35 11.21
C TRP A 72 1.98 5.73 11.54
N GLY A 73 1.41 6.40 10.54
CA GLY A 73 0.87 7.76 10.67
C GLY A 73 -0.63 7.91 10.38
N TYR A 74 -1.20 6.99 9.61
CA TYR A 74 -2.63 6.94 9.32
C TYR A 74 -3.27 5.79 10.08
N THR A 75 -4.43 6.04 10.69
CA THR A 75 -5.21 5.02 11.37
C THR A 75 -6.69 5.12 11.00
N ASN A 76 -7.36 3.98 10.96
CA ASN A 76 -8.80 3.89 10.74
C ASN A 76 -9.47 2.91 11.71
N TRP A 77 -9.02 2.95 12.97
CA TRP A 77 -9.56 2.16 14.06
C TRP A 77 -11.09 2.27 14.16
N LEU A 78 -11.72 1.15 14.51
CA LEU A 78 -13.10 1.16 14.98
C LEU A 78 -13.15 1.94 16.29
N LEU A 79 -14.31 2.53 16.60
CA LEU A 79 -14.50 3.23 17.87
C LEU A 79 -14.26 2.25 19.03
N GLY A 80 -13.30 2.58 19.89
CA GLY A 80 -12.88 1.74 21.01
C GLY A 80 -11.58 0.97 20.77
N GLU A 81 -11.09 0.95 19.53
CA GLU A 81 -9.87 0.23 19.16
C GLU A 81 -8.64 1.16 19.03
N PRO A 82 -7.42 0.61 19.19
CA PRO A 82 -7.14 -0.75 19.66
C PRO A 82 -7.45 -0.92 21.15
N ASN A 83 -7.86 -2.11 21.56
CA ASN A 83 -8.31 -2.37 22.94
C ASN A 83 -7.52 -3.47 23.67
N ASN A 84 -6.66 -4.20 22.95
CA ASN A 84 -5.89 -5.34 23.45
C ASN A 84 -6.72 -6.40 24.19
N SER A 85 -7.89 -6.76 23.67
CA SER A 85 -8.80 -7.71 24.30
C SER A 85 -8.31 -9.15 24.09
N GLY A 86 -7.27 -9.52 24.83
CA GLY A 86 -6.74 -10.88 24.85
C GLY A 86 -5.34 -11.05 24.25
N GLY A 87 -4.52 -10.00 24.21
CA GLY A 87 -3.18 -10.04 23.60
C GLY A 87 -3.27 -9.87 22.08
N GLU A 88 -3.80 -8.73 21.66
CA GLU A 88 -4.15 -8.41 20.28
C GLU A 88 -3.06 -7.59 19.59
N ASP A 89 -2.09 -8.29 19.01
CA ASP A 89 -0.92 -7.65 18.40
C ASP A 89 -0.98 -7.54 16.87
N ALA A 90 -2.08 -7.93 16.22
CA ALA A 90 -2.20 -7.95 14.75
C ALA A 90 -3.39 -7.14 14.21
N LEU A 91 -3.19 -6.40 13.12
CA LEU A 91 -4.21 -5.55 12.52
C LEU A 91 -5.18 -6.34 11.63
N ALA A 92 -6.47 -6.21 11.89
CA ALA A 92 -7.55 -6.74 11.07
C ALA A 92 -8.42 -5.64 10.47
N PHE A 93 -8.74 -5.75 9.19
CA PHE A 93 -9.75 -4.95 8.50
C PHE A 93 -11.13 -5.58 8.69
N LEU A 94 -12.13 -4.75 9.01
CA LEU A 94 -13.52 -5.14 9.16
C LEU A 94 -14.32 -4.76 7.89
N GLY A 95 -14.61 -5.75 7.04
CA GLY A 95 -15.36 -5.53 5.79
C GLY A 95 -16.74 -4.87 5.98
N THR A 96 -17.37 -5.05 7.14
CA THR A 96 -18.70 -4.50 7.44
C THR A 96 -18.75 -2.98 7.48
N ASN A 97 -17.64 -2.29 7.81
CA ASN A 97 -17.60 -0.83 7.95
C ASN A 97 -16.27 -0.21 7.50
N GLY A 98 -15.33 -1.02 7.02
CA GLY A 98 -14.00 -0.62 6.59
C GLY A 98 -13.05 -0.21 7.73
N LYS A 99 -13.44 -0.38 8.99
CA LYS A 99 -12.65 0.01 10.16
C LYS A 99 -11.66 -1.08 10.57
N TRP A 100 -10.75 -0.73 11.46
CA TRP A 100 -9.72 -1.66 11.94
C TRP A 100 -10.00 -2.15 13.36
N ASN A 101 -9.62 -3.38 13.60
CA ASN A 101 -9.53 -4.02 14.91
C ASN A 101 -8.08 -4.46 15.12
N ASP A 102 -7.59 -4.45 16.35
CA ASP A 102 -6.51 -5.33 16.75
C ASP A 102 -7.08 -6.73 17.03
N ALA A 103 -6.32 -7.78 16.77
CA ALA A 103 -6.74 -9.14 17.07
C ALA A 103 -5.55 -10.01 17.47
N PRO A 104 -5.75 -11.12 18.20
CA PRO A 104 -4.65 -11.98 18.60
C PRO A 104 -4.00 -12.59 17.36
N GLU A 105 -2.67 -12.59 17.30
CA GLU A 105 -1.95 -13.07 16.11
C GLU A 105 -2.29 -14.52 15.76
N LEU A 106 -2.60 -15.33 16.78
CA LEU A 106 -2.98 -16.75 16.68
C LEU A 106 -4.47 -16.96 16.37
N TYR A 107 -5.27 -15.90 16.33
CA TYR A 107 -6.69 -16.02 16.04
C TYR A 107 -6.90 -16.53 14.61
N ASN A 108 -7.88 -17.43 14.45
CA ASN A 108 -8.21 -18.01 13.16
C ASN A 108 -9.68 -17.74 12.85
N TYR A 109 -9.93 -16.78 11.95
CA TYR A 109 -11.26 -16.42 11.45
C TYR A 109 -11.95 -17.52 10.61
N GLY A 110 -11.33 -18.70 10.47
CA GLY A 110 -11.88 -19.83 9.73
C GLY A 110 -12.03 -19.53 8.24
N ALA A 111 -13.02 -20.15 7.60
CA ALA A 111 -13.30 -20.00 6.17
C ALA A 111 -13.79 -18.60 5.78
N SER A 112 -14.25 -17.81 6.74
CA SER A 112 -14.70 -16.42 6.53
C SER A 112 -13.56 -15.40 6.64
N GLY A 113 -12.36 -15.84 7.06
CA GLY A 113 -11.18 -15.00 7.17
C GLY A 113 -10.39 -14.90 5.86
N GLY A 114 -9.67 -13.80 5.70
CA GLY A 114 -8.79 -13.58 4.55
C GLY A 114 -7.57 -12.73 4.87
N TYR A 115 -6.88 -12.33 3.81
CA TYR A 115 -5.79 -11.37 3.83
C TYR A 115 -5.77 -10.58 2.53
N VAL A 116 -5.33 -9.33 2.62
CA VAL A 116 -5.09 -8.51 1.44
C VAL A 116 -3.59 -8.53 1.15
N VAL A 117 -3.26 -8.84 -0.09
CA VAL A 117 -1.90 -8.78 -0.60
C VAL A 117 -1.71 -7.48 -1.33
N GLU A 118 -0.69 -6.73 -0.94
CA GLU A 118 -0.15 -5.63 -1.70
C GLU A 118 1.08 -6.09 -2.43
N TYR A 119 1.20 -5.67 -3.69
CA TYR A 119 2.40 -5.87 -4.48
C TYR A 119 3.10 -4.53 -4.63
N GLU A 120 4.37 -4.49 -4.26
CA GLU A 120 5.24 -3.36 -4.56
C GLU A 120 5.14 -3.05 -6.05
N GLY A 121 4.67 -1.84 -6.37
CA GLY A 121 4.47 -1.43 -7.75
C GLY A 121 5.77 -1.62 -8.52
N ARG A 122 5.69 -2.07 -9.78
CA ARG A 122 6.84 -2.03 -10.68
C ARG A 122 7.46 -0.65 -10.53
N GLN A 123 8.69 -0.58 -10.00
CA GLN A 123 9.57 0.52 -10.36
C GLN A 123 9.77 0.35 -11.86
N VAL A 124 8.88 0.94 -12.65
CA VAL A 124 9.26 1.38 -13.99
C VAL A 124 10.40 2.33 -13.69
N ALA A 125 11.62 1.79 -13.76
CA ALA A 125 12.79 2.61 -13.93
C ALA A 125 12.35 3.67 -14.92
N MET A 126 12.46 4.94 -14.54
CA MET A 126 12.34 6.02 -15.50
C MET A 126 13.45 5.74 -16.51
N THR A 127 13.16 4.91 -17.51
CA THR A 127 13.84 4.96 -18.78
C THR A 127 13.42 6.32 -19.28
N SER A 128 14.17 7.33 -18.85
CA SER A 128 14.42 8.50 -19.68
C SER A 128 14.75 7.90 -21.03
N SER A 129 13.76 7.89 -21.91
CA SER A 129 13.97 7.68 -23.32
C SER A 129 15.15 8.58 -23.67
N PRO A 130 16.29 8.07 -24.18
CA PRO A 130 17.12 8.96 -24.95
C PRO A 130 16.22 9.38 -26.11
N GLU A 131 15.82 10.65 -26.06
CA GLU A 131 15.16 11.37 -27.13
C GLU A 131 15.86 11.05 -28.44
N ALA A 132 15.07 10.78 -29.48
CA ALA A 132 15.54 10.37 -30.78
C ALA A 132 16.72 11.25 -31.26
N THR A 133 17.88 10.62 -31.50
CA THR A 133 18.97 11.21 -32.28
C THR A 133 18.44 11.47 -33.69
N THR A 134 17.93 12.68 -33.91
CA THR A 134 17.64 13.20 -35.25
C THR A 134 18.95 13.78 -35.78
N THR A 135 19.52 13.12 -36.77
CA THR A 135 20.66 13.58 -37.55
C THR A 135 20.36 14.94 -38.16
N ALA A 136 21.03 16.00 -37.71
CA ALA A 136 21.00 17.30 -38.36
C ALA A 136 22.07 17.37 -39.46
N SER A 137 21.64 17.55 -40.72
CA SER A 137 22.51 17.91 -41.83
C SER A 137 22.83 19.40 -41.83
N THR A 138 24.12 19.73 -41.97
CA THR A 138 24.66 21.08 -42.05
C THR A 138 24.17 21.82 -43.30
N THR A 139 23.56 22.99 -43.13
CA THR A 139 23.61 24.08 -44.13
C THR A 139 23.56 25.43 -43.42
N THR A 140 24.54 26.27 -43.75
CA THR A 140 24.84 27.59 -43.20
C THR A 140 23.88 28.66 -43.73
N ALA A 141 23.31 29.52 -42.86
CA ALA A 141 22.97 30.92 -43.19
C ALA A 141 22.60 31.77 -41.95
N THR A 142 23.43 32.80 -41.72
CA THR A 142 23.19 34.19 -41.28
C THR A 142 22.14 34.56 -40.18
N VAL A 143 22.70 35.06 -39.06
CA VAL A 143 22.28 36.12 -38.11
C VAL A 143 20.93 36.82 -38.33
N SER A 144 20.07 36.84 -37.30
CA SER A 144 19.64 38.09 -36.63
C SER A 144 18.93 37.86 -35.28
N SER A 145 19.09 38.85 -34.41
CA SER A 145 18.78 38.95 -32.98
C SER A 145 17.29 39.03 -32.61
N ARG A 146 16.90 38.40 -31.48
CA ARG A 146 16.05 38.97 -30.40
C ARG A 146 15.71 37.92 -29.32
N TRP A 147 15.75 38.34 -28.05
CA TRP A 147 15.12 37.74 -26.86
C TRP A 147 14.88 38.88 -25.84
N PRO A 148 14.05 38.72 -24.78
CA PRO A 148 13.03 37.70 -24.50
C PRO A 148 11.68 38.30 -24.00
N SER A 149 10.64 37.48 -23.83
CA SER A 149 9.65 37.65 -22.75
C SER A 149 8.95 36.33 -22.39
N SER A 150 9.37 35.80 -21.24
CA SER A 150 8.66 35.04 -20.19
C SER A 150 7.71 33.85 -20.51
N PRO A 151 7.96 32.66 -19.93
CA PRO A 151 6.96 31.61 -19.81
C PRO A 151 6.05 31.81 -18.57
N ARG A 152 4.76 31.50 -18.72
CA ARG A 152 3.76 31.43 -17.63
C ARG A 152 4.18 30.40 -16.55
N PRO A 153 3.83 30.61 -15.27
CA PRO A 153 4.04 29.60 -14.23
C PRO A 153 3.12 28.40 -14.46
N ARG A 154 3.72 27.20 -14.46
CA ARG A 154 3.01 25.91 -14.39
C ARG A 154 2.43 25.77 -12.97
N SER A 155 1.13 25.51 -12.90
CA SER A 155 0.44 25.07 -11.69
C SER A 155 1.02 23.73 -11.23
N THR A 156 1.76 23.72 -10.12
CA THR A 156 2.16 22.50 -9.43
C THR A 156 0.97 21.96 -8.66
N ARG A 157 0.20 21.07 -9.28
CA ARG A 157 -0.69 20.16 -8.53
C ARG A 157 0.20 19.12 -7.85
N PRO A 158 0.03 18.82 -6.54
CA PRO A 158 0.78 17.75 -5.91
C PRO A 158 0.49 16.44 -6.66
N ARG A 159 1.57 15.71 -6.95
CA ARG A 159 1.54 14.43 -7.65
C ARG A 159 0.90 13.41 -6.72
N SER A 160 -0.34 13.01 -7.02
CA SER A 160 -0.97 11.86 -6.39
C SER A 160 -0.15 10.63 -6.76
N THR A 161 0.41 9.94 -5.78
CA THR A 161 0.97 8.61 -5.97
C THR A 161 -0.17 7.73 -6.53
N PRO A 162 0.01 7.02 -7.65
CA PRO A 162 -1.01 6.10 -8.13
C PRO A 162 -1.25 5.02 -7.07
N PRO A 163 -2.50 4.57 -6.88
CA PRO A 163 -2.80 3.51 -5.91
C PRO A 163 -2.01 2.24 -6.27
N ARG A 164 -1.45 1.61 -5.25
CA ARG A 164 -0.70 0.36 -5.37
C ARG A 164 -1.64 -0.80 -5.71
N SER A 165 -1.10 -1.88 -6.27
CA SER A 165 -1.90 -3.04 -6.70
C SER A 165 -2.27 -3.89 -5.48
N LEU A 166 -3.58 -4.02 -5.21
CA LEU A 166 -4.11 -4.86 -4.13
C LEU A 166 -4.86 -6.07 -4.71
N SER A 167 -4.72 -7.22 -4.05
CA SER A 167 -5.43 -8.46 -4.39
C SER A 167 -5.91 -9.18 -3.14
N MET A 168 -7.10 -9.77 -3.21
CA MET A 168 -7.66 -10.57 -2.12
C MET A 168 -7.19 -12.03 -2.24
N ALA A 169 -6.87 -12.65 -1.11
CA ALA A 169 -6.51 -14.05 -1.05
C ALA A 169 -7.33 -14.80 0.03
N PRO A 170 -7.85 -16.00 -0.30
CA PRO A 170 -8.60 -16.81 0.66
C PRO A 170 -7.67 -17.44 1.70
N ALA A 171 -8.20 -17.73 2.90
CA ALA A 171 -7.52 -18.58 3.88
C ALA A 171 -7.27 -19.99 3.31
N SER A 172 -6.02 -20.44 3.33
CA SER A 172 -5.67 -21.82 2.99
C SER A 172 -6.33 -22.80 3.98
N LYS A 173 -6.90 -23.89 3.46
CA LYS A 173 -7.55 -24.96 4.23
C LYS A 173 -6.54 -25.80 5.02
#